data_AF-A0A0K1E7K4-F1
#
_entry.id   AF-A0A0K1E7K4-F1
#
_cell.length_a   1.000
_cell.length_b   1.000
_cell.length_c   1.000
_cell.angle_alpha   90.00
_cell.angle_beta   90.00
_cell.angle_gamma   90.00
#
_symmetry.space_group_name_H-M   'P 1'
#
loop_
_entity.id
_entity.type
_entity.pdbx_description
1 polymer ?
#
loop_
_entity_poly.entity_id
_entity_poly.type
_entity_poly.pdbx_seq_one_letter_code
_entity_poly.pdbx_strand_id
1 'polypeptide(L)'
;MRIAWIGGLDRNEAQLKRMAAQAGHRLDFHKGDTKGRGADDLRSIVERADLVIVLTDVNSHGGVQLARRICQRLGRAALIVRRCGAAQFQNLLDALAAREHRDLAAALAS
;
A
#
# COMPACT_ATOMS: atom_id res chain seq x y z
N MET A 1 1.53 -1.76 -10.68
CA MET A 1 1.16 -0.57 -9.88
C MET A 1 2.25 -0.22 -8.86
N ARG A 2 2.18 0.98 -8.27
CA ARG A 2 2.95 1.38 -7.10
C ARG A 2 2.09 1.26 -5.84
N ILE A 3 2.50 0.39 -4.92
CA ILE A 3 1.83 0.15 -3.64
C ILE A 3 2.60 0.88 -2.56
N ALA A 4 1.92 1.68 -1.75
CA ALA A 4 2.48 2.22 -0.51
C ALA A 4 2.05 1.36 0.68
N TRP A 5 3.02 0.96 1.50
CA TRP A 5 2.78 0.23 2.74
C TRP A 5 3.12 1.12 3.94
N ILE A 6 2.11 1.46 4.74
CA ILE A 6 2.23 2.42 5.84
C ILE A 6 1.97 1.71 7.18
N GLY A 7 2.98 1.70 8.05
CA GLY A 7 2.99 0.92 9.28
C GLY A 7 3.59 -0.46 9.07
N GLY A 8 4.26 -1.02 10.08
CA GLY A 8 4.90 -2.33 9.96
C GLY A 8 6.22 -2.40 10.70
N LEU A 9 6.87 -3.56 10.64
CA LEU A 9 8.20 -3.78 11.20
C LEU A 9 9.17 -4.06 10.06
N ASP A 10 10.31 -3.37 10.04
CA ASP A 10 11.31 -3.38 8.95
C ASP A 10 11.74 -4.76 8.50
N ARG A 11 11.77 -5.72 9.43
CA ARG A 11 12.17 -7.12 9.16
C ARG A 11 11.37 -7.78 8.04
N ASN A 12 10.15 -7.33 7.76
CA ASN A 12 9.31 -7.89 6.71
C ASN A 12 9.36 -7.09 5.40
N GLU A 13 9.96 -5.90 5.39
CA GLU A 13 9.93 -4.99 4.23
C GLU A 13 10.54 -5.65 2.98
N ALA A 14 11.72 -6.25 3.12
CA ALA A 14 12.41 -6.88 2.00
C ALA A 14 11.60 -8.04 1.38
N GLN A 15 10.93 -8.84 2.23
CA GLN A 15 10.06 -9.91 1.77
C GLN A 15 8.85 -9.35 1.02
N LEU A 16 8.16 -8.36 1.59
CA LEU A 16 6.98 -7.73 0.97
C LEU A 16 7.34 -7.07 -0.37
N LYS A 17 8.49 -6.39 -0.46
CA LYS A 17 9.00 -5.83 -1.71
C LYS A 17 9.24 -6.90 -2.78
N ARG A 18 9.83 -8.04 -2.42
CA ARG A 18 10.01 -9.17 -3.34
C ARG A 18 8.68 -9.74 -3.83
N MET A 19 7.71 -9.95 -2.93
CA MET A 19 6.38 -10.44 -3.29
C MET A 19 5.69 -9.49 -4.27
N ALA A 20 5.71 -8.18 -3.99
CA ALA A 20 5.15 -7.18 -4.89
C ALA A 20 5.84 -7.20 -6.27
N ALA A 21 7.17 -7.26 -6.29
CA ALA A 21 7.95 -7.31 -7.53
C ALA A 21 7.65 -8.55 -8.37
N GLN A 22 7.52 -9.72 -7.73
CA GLN A 22 7.13 -10.98 -8.40
C GLN A 22 5.72 -10.90 -9.01
N ALA A 23 4.82 -10.14 -8.39
CA ALA A 23 3.49 -9.84 -8.94
C ALA A 23 3.49 -8.66 -9.94
N GLY A 24 4.65 -8.17 -10.39
CA GLY A 24 4.72 -7.05 -11.36
C GLY A 24 4.39 -5.68 -10.77
N HIS A 25 4.54 -5.50 -9.46
CA HIS A 25 4.27 -4.25 -8.75
C HIS A 25 5.52 -3.70 -8.06
N ARG A 26 5.50 -2.40 -7.73
CA ARG A 26 6.53 -1.77 -6.88
C ARG A 26 5.93 -1.52 -5.50
N LEU A 27 6.69 -1.75 -4.44
CA LEU A 27 6.27 -1.47 -3.07
C LEU A 27 7.21 -0.47 -2.42
N ASP A 28 6.66 0.68 -2.01
CA ASP A 28 7.30 1.63 -1.12
C ASP A 28 6.83 1.37 0.31
N PHE A 29 7.72 1.51 1.28
CA PHE A 29 7.45 1.22 2.68
C PHE A 29 7.72 2.45 3.55
N HIS A 30 6.83 2.70 4.51
CA HIS A 30 6.98 3.73 5.53
C HIS A 30 6.52 3.17 6.88
N LYS A 31 7.29 3.39 7.95
CA LYS A 31 6.97 2.89 9.31
C LYS A 31 5.72 3.50 9.93
N GLY A 32 5.26 4.63 9.39
CA GLY A 32 4.10 5.34 9.92
C GLY A 32 4.42 6.25 11.11
N ASP A 33 5.70 6.49 11.42
CA ASP A 33 6.09 7.62 12.25
C ASP A 33 5.90 8.93 11.48
N THR A 34 5.65 10.02 12.19
CA THR A 34 5.41 11.35 11.60
C THR A 34 6.32 12.41 12.22
N LYS A 35 7.35 11.98 12.96
CA LYS A 35 8.29 12.87 13.65
C LYS A 35 9.38 13.32 12.67
N GLY A 36 9.88 14.54 12.85
CA GLY A 36 10.88 15.10 11.94
C GLY A 36 10.40 15.10 10.49
N ARG A 37 11.19 14.53 9.58
CA ARG A 37 10.83 14.43 8.15
C ARG A 37 9.82 13.32 7.81
N GLY A 38 9.45 12.47 8.78
CA GLY A 38 8.57 11.31 8.53
C GLY A 38 7.19 11.69 7.97
N ALA A 39 6.66 12.87 8.30
CA ALA A 39 5.38 13.34 7.74
C ALA A 39 5.50 13.66 6.23
N ASP A 40 6.61 14.25 5.81
CA ASP A 40 6.84 14.61 4.40
C ASP A 40 7.20 13.37 3.57
N ASP A 41 7.99 12.46 4.13
CA ASP A 41 8.31 11.17 3.51
C ASP A 41 7.05 10.32 3.31
N LEU A 42 6.19 10.23 4.34
CA LEU A 42 4.89 9.57 4.25
C LEU A 42 4.04 10.20 3.13
N ARG A 43 3.97 11.53 3.09
CA ARG A 43 3.20 12.24 2.06
C ARG A 43 3.71 11.91 0.66
N SER A 44 5.03 12.00 0.45
CA SER A 44 5.65 11.72 -0.84
C SER A 44 5.40 10.29 -1.32
N ILE A 45 5.44 9.30 -0.41
CA ILE A 45 5.15 7.91 -0.74
C ILE A 45 3.67 7.74 -1.12
N VAL A 46 2.74 8.28 -0.33
CA VAL A 46 1.31 8.15 -0.57
C VAL A 46 0.87 8.85 -1.86
N GLU A 47 1.44 10.01 -2.18
CA GLU A 47 1.08 10.78 -3.39
C GLU A 47 1.38 10.05 -4.70
N ARG A 48 2.41 9.21 -4.70
CA ARG A 48 2.87 8.45 -5.88
C ARG A 48 2.21 7.07 -6.01
N ALA A 49 1.46 6.64 -5.00
CA ALA A 49 0.89 5.31 -4.95
C ALA A 49 -0.45 5.22 -5.69
N ASP A 50 -0.68 4.07 -6.32
CA ASP A 50 -1.96 3.69 -6.90
C ASP A 50 -2.85 3.05 -5.82
N LEU A 51 -2.23 2.31 -4.91
CA LEU A 51 -2.86 1.63 -3.77
C LEU A 51 -2.07 1.89 -2.50
N VAL A 52 -2.77 2.23 -1.42
CA VAL A 52 -2.18 2.50 -0.11
C VAL A 52 -2.70 1.49 0.90
N ILE A 53 -1.80 0.73 1.53
CA ILE A 53 -2.11 -0.21 2.61
C ILE A 53 -1.68 0.44 3.93
N VAL A 54 -2.60 0.59 4.87
CA VAL A 54 -2.34 1.21 6.16
C VAL A 54 -2.60 0.20 7.26
N LEU A 55 -1.55 -0.17 8.00
CA LEU A 55 -1.67 -1.00 9.21
C LEU A 55 -1.97 -0.10 10.40
N THR A 56 -2.97 -0.44 11.21
CA THR A 56 -3.34 0.41 12.37
C THR A 56 -2.69 -0.04 13.69
N ASP A 57 -2.30 -1.31 13.86
CA ASP A 57 -1.72 -1.79 15.12
C ASP A 57 -0.33 -1.23 15.44
N VAL A 58 0.48 -0.99 14.40
CA VAL A 58 1.92 -0.70 14.51
C VAL A 58 2.27 0.68 13.95
N ASN A 59 1.26 1.49 13.67
CA ASN A 59 1.40 2.82 13.09
C ASN A 59 0.99 3.87 14.13
N SER A 60 1.60 5.05 14.07
CA SER A 60 1.16 6.14 14.92
C SER A 60 -0.24 6.61 14.51
N HIS A 61 -1.03 7.08 15.48
CA HIS A 61 -2.34 7.67 15.18
C HIS A 61 -2.23 8.81 14.14
N GLY A 62 -1.17 9.62 14.23
CA GLY A 62 -0.86 10.67 13.25
C GLY A 62 -0.58 10.13 11.84
N GLY A 63 0.19 9.03 11.73
CA GLY A 63 0.50 8.40 10.45
C GLY A 63 -0.74 7.82 9.76
N VAL A 64 -1.62 7.16 10.51
CA VAL A 64 -2.90 6.65 9.99
C VAL A 64 -3.78 7.80 9.48
N GLN A 65 -3.96 8.85 10.29
CA GLN A 65 -4.78 10.00 9.90
C GLN A 65 -4.22 10.74 8.69
N LEU A 66 -2.90 10.93 8.63
CA LEU A 66 -2.24 11.60 7.52
C LEU A 66 -2.41 10.80 6.21
N ALA A 67 -2.11 9.50 6.23
CA ALA A 67 -2.29 8.63 5.07
C ALA A 67 -3.73 8.66 4.56
N ARG A 68 -4.71 8.50 5.47
CA ARG A 68 -6.15 8.53 5.13
C ARG A 68 -6.54 9.85 4.49
N ARG A 69 -6.14 10.99 5.07
CA ARG A 69 -6.47 12.32 4.57
C ARG A 69 -5.91 12.56 3.16
N ILE A 70 -4.67 12.13 2.91
CA ILE A 70 -4.05 12.27 1.60
C ILE A 70 -4.77 11.40 0.57
N CYS A 71 -5.08 10.14 0.90
CA CYS A 71 -5.82 9.25 -0.01
C CYS A 71 -7.18 9.83 -0.39
N GLN A 72 -7.93 10.33 0.60
CA GLN A 72 -9.23 10.99 0.37
C GLN A 72 -9.11 12.21 -0.53
N ARG A 73 -8.13 13.09 -0.27
CA ARG A 73 -7.90 14.30 -1.06
C ARG A 73 -7.54 14.00 -2.52
N LEU A 74 -6.83 12.90 -2.76
CA LEU A 74 -6.30 12.55 -4.08
C LEU A 74 -7.11 11.45 -4.80
N GLY A 75 -8.20 10.97 -4.20
CA GLY A 75 -8.99 9.86 -4.75
C GLY A 75 -8.21 8.55 -4.86
N ARG A 76 -7.19 8.32 -4.02
CA ARG A 76 -6.39 7.08 -4.05
C ARG A 76 -7.07 5.96 -3.30
N ALA A 77 -6.98 4.75 -3.85
CA ALA A 77 -7.47 3.55 -3.19
C ALA A 77 -6.67 3.29 -1.90
N ALA A 78 -7.40 3.09 -0.80
CA ALA A 78 -6.80 2.83 0.51
C ALA A 78 -7.41 1.59 1.16
N LEU A 79 -6.56 0.66 1.58
CA LEU A 79 -6.90 -0.50 2.40
C LEU A 79 -6.40 -0.25 3.82
N ILE A 80 -7.31 0.05 4.75
CA ILE A 80 -6.99 0.26 6.16
C ILE A 80 -7.32 -1.01 6.92
N VAL A 81 -6.30 -1.67 7.47
CA VAL A 81 -6.43 -2.96 8.16
C VAL A 81 -5.63 -2.98 9.44
N ARG A 82 -6.05 -3.83 10.38
CA ARG A 82 -5.37 -3.92 11.67
C ARG A 82 -3.97 -4.54 11.54
N ARG A 83 -3.88 -5.64 10.78
CA ARG A 83 -2.65 -6.37 10.47
C ARG A 83 -2.70 -6.84 9.02
N CYS A 84 -1.53 -6.96 8.39
CA CYS A 84 -1.35 -7.60 7.09
C CYS A 84 -0.02 -8.35 7.10
N GLY A 85 -0.09 -9.68 7.13
CA GLY A 85 1.09 -10.54 7.00
C GLY A 85 1.35 -10.96 5.55
N ALA A 86 2.43 -11.68 5.30
CA ALA A 86 2.79 -12.15 3.95
C ALA A 86 1.64 -12.90 3.25
N ALA A 87 0.97 -13.84 3.93
CA ALA A 87 -0.15 -14.58 3.33
C ALA A 87 -1.33 -13.68 2.93
N GLN A 88 -1.69 -12.71 3.77
CA GLN A 88 -2.77 -11.76 3.46
C GLN A 88 -2.37 -10.83 2.32
N PHE A 89 -1.09 -10.45 2.27
CA PHE A 89 -0.57 -9.66 1.16
C PHE A 89 -0.56 -10.45 -0.15
N GLN A 90 -0.20 -11.74 -0.13
CA GLN A 90 -0.28 -12.60 -1.31
C GLN A 90 -1.71 -12.69 -1.83
N ASN A 91 -2.68 -12.94 -0.96
CA ASN A 91 -4.10 -12.98 -1.36
C ASN A 91 -4.56 -11.66 -2.00
N LEU A 92 -4.06 -10.53 -1.51
CA LEU A 92 -4.34 -9.22 -2.11
C LEU A 92 -3.73 -9.11 -3.52
N LEU A 93 -2.48 -9.53 -3.70
CA LEU A 93 -1.81 -9.53 -5.01
C LEU A 93 -2.55 -10.44 -6.01
N ASP A 94 -2.97 -11.63 -5.58
CA ASP A 94 -3.73 -12.56 -6.41
C ASP A 94 -5.09 -11.96 -6.83
N ALA A 95 -5.77 -11.28 -5.91
CA ALA A 95 -7.03 -10.59 -6.19
C ALA A 95 -6.85 -9.42 -7.17
N LEU A 96 -5.73 -8.68 -7.09
CA LEU A 96 -5.40 -7.61 -8.01
C LEU A 96 -5.12 -8.16 -9.41
N ALA A 97 -4.32 -9.23 -9.53
CA ALA A 97 -4.05 -9.88 -10.80
C ALA A 97 -5.36 -10.38 -11.45
N ALA A 98 -6.23 -11.05 -10.68
CA ALA A 98 -7.51 -11.51 -11.19
C ALA A 98 -8.41 -10.36 -11.67
N ARG A 99 -8.36 -9.20 -11.02
CA ARG A 99 -9.06 -8.00 -11.47
C ARG A 99 -8.47 -7.45 -12.78
N GLU A 100 -7.15 -7.28 -12.84
CA GLU A 100 -6.47 -6.79 -14.05
C GLU A 100 -6.77 -7.66 -15.27
N HIS A 101 -6.81 -8.98 -15.11
CA HIS A 101 -7.22 -9.90 -16.17
C HIS A 101 -8.67 -9.71 -16.61
N ARG A 102 -9.61 -9.48 -15.68
CA ARG A 102 -11.01 -9.20 -16.02
C ARG A 102 -11.16 -7.86 -16.76
N ASP A 103 -10.47 -6.83 -16.29
CA ASP A 103 -10.50 -5.50 -16.89
C ASP A 103 -9.94 -5.55 -18.33
N LEU A 104 -8.84 -6.29 -18.55
CA LEU A 104 -8.29 -6.53 -19.89
C LEU A 104 -9.25 -7.31 -20.79
N ALA A 105 -9.86 -8.38 -20.27
CA ALA A 105 -10.81 -9.19 -21.04
C ALA A 105 -12.04 -8.37 -21.46
N ALA A 106 -12.54 -7.49 -20.59
CA ALA A 106 -13.63 -6.58 -20.90
C ALA A 106 -13.24 -5.56 -21.98
N ALA A 107 -12.02 -5.01 -21.93
CA ALA A 107 -11.53 -4.05 -22.92
C ALA A 107 -11.27 -4.65 -24.31
N LEU A 108 -10.94 -5.94 -24.41
CA LEU A 108 -10.79 -6.64 -25.70
C LEU A 108 -12.12 -7.08 -26.31
N ALA A 109 -13.18 -7.14 -25.50
CA ALA A 109 -14.52 -7.52 -25.95
C ALA A 109 -15.39 -6.33 -26.40
N SER A 110 -14.90 -5.09 -26.20
CA SER A 110 -15.52 -3.82 -26.63
C SER A 110 -14.94 -3.30 -27.93
#